data_AF-A0A8R7UA81-F1
#
_entry.id   AF-A0A8R7UA81-F1
#
_cell.length_a   1.000
_cell.length_b   1.000
_cell.length_c   1.000
_cell.angle_alpha   90.00
_cell.angle_beta   90.00
_cell.angle_gamma   90.00
#
_symmetry.space_group_name_H-M   'P 1'
#
loop_
_entity.id
_entity.type
_entity.pdbx_description
1 polymer ?
#
loop_
_entity_poly.entity_id
_entity_poly.type
_entity_poly.pdbx_seq_one_letter_code
_entity_poly.pdbx_strand_id
1 'polypeptide(L)'
;MESPPHKLNVGRDEDRISALTDDLLVGILERLDLRQAVRAGALSTRWRDLPYRLSRLHLDVGHFQGATPLEVMDAFTGAAQRLLSVALPLAEGEGASAAIIPIKSLILSFYLSSPHLSAIGRTVEDVVIYGKTECLEFSISPPRGSNANLLAEFGQQFMSFSQAYPVAFWWLTRLTLKNLVFGHSDVTELINACSKLKHLTLSSCRLVDQRSALRIDTPCSGLRRLDCIRFRCERIELISVPELRTVLCCSRRYENPPVRFGDVPQLCHVNLGYLAKASQAPFMLSECLSRSSRNLSKLNLNFFSQTVKLISGHLHIICSSTLPISAVYFVFFTLQIWIQPEQPKRLTAIFRNLTDVYLFGIFPECDLSWTLFILEAAPALRNFKLSRTRHTCGKKLYDTAEKTNVVWEPSKDLKHLNLKLLMMLGFEEEVKVTNYIRLVMAHVVRLKRIELHGEDPCKECNAIDPRRSQVDEASRRQIKERLTLESSSSAKIIIC
;
A
#
# COMPACT_ATOMS: atom_id res chain seq x y z
N MET A 1 66.23 8.13 37.33
CA MET A 1 65.99 7.16 36.23
C MET A 1 64.48 6.95 36.17
N GLU A 2 63.82 7.76 35.36
CA GLU A 2 62.40 7.60 35.06
C GLU A 2 62.23 6.36 34.19
N SER A 3 61.34 5.46 34.61
CA SER A 3 60.91 4.32 33.82
C SER A 3 60.33 4.81 32.48
N PRO A 4 60.68 4.19 31.33
CA PRO A 4 60.12 4.62 30.06
C PRO A 4 58.60 4.43 30.08
N PRO A 5 57.82 5.28 29.40
CA PRO A 5 56.38 5.09 29.31
C PRO A 5 56.11 3.76 28.62
N HIS A 6 55.16 3.00 29.15
CA HIS A 6 54.60 1.83 28.50
C HIS A 6 54.27 2.22 27.05
N LYS A 7 55.03 1.66 26.09
CA LYS A 7 54.59 1.57 24.72
C LYS A 7 53.22 0.89 24.79
N LEU A 8 52.16 1.66 24.57
CA LEU A 8 50.91 1.14 24.05
C LEU A 8 51.31 0.43 22.76
N ASN A 9 51.60 -0.86 22.88
CA ASN A 9 51.53 -1.76 21.75
C ASN A 9 50.10 -1.60 21.24
N VAL A 10 49.95 -0.81 20.18
CA VAL A 10 48.83 -0.90 19.24
C VAL A 10 49.00 -2.27 18.56
N GLY A 11 48.82 -3.31 19.36
CA GLY A 11 48.99 -4.69 19.00
C GLY A 11 47.70 -5.13 18.35
N ARG A 12 47.73 -5.14 17.02
CA ARG A 12 46.70 -5.70 16.12
C ARG A 12 45.31 -5.06 16.25
N ASP A 13 44.75 -4.88 15.06
CA ASP A 13 43.34 -4.67 14.80
C ASP A 13 42.55 -5.89 15.34
N GLU A 14 42.35 -5.96 16.66
CA GLU A 14 41.60 -7.05 17.29
C GLU A 14 40.15 -6.96 16.80
N ASP A 15 39.70 -7.99 16.08
CA ASP A 15 38.31 -8.11 15.64
C ASP A 15 37.38 -8.26 16.84
N ARG A 16 36.99 -7.12 17.40
CA ARG A 16 36.10 -7.02 18.57
C ARG A 16 34.70 -7.54 18.29
N ILE A 17 34.28 -7.57 17.01
CA ILE A 17 32.96 -8.08 16.63
C ILE A 17 32.98 -9.60 16.70
N SER A 18 34.04 -10.26 16.22
CA SER A 18 34.26 -11.70 16.41
C SER A 18 34.52 -12.12 17.86
N ALA A 19 34.51 -11.21 18.83
CA ALA A 19 34.48 -11.55 20.27
C ALA A 19 33.05 -11.74 20.82
N LEU A 20 32.01 -11.30 20.10
CA LEU A 20 30.61 -11.48 20.50
C LEU A 20 30.18 -12.95 20.41
N THR A 21 29.19 -13.38 21.20
CA THR A 21 28.63 -14.74 21.13
C THR A 21 27.91 -14.99 19.79
N ASP A 22 27.82 -16.25 19.36
CA ASP A 22 27.15 -16.58 18.09
C ASP A 22 25.71 -16.08 18.03
N ASP A 23 24.97 -16.11 19.14
CA ASP A 23 23.58 -15.64 19.18
C ASP A 23 23.47 -14.13 18.92
N LEU A 24 24.43 -13.34 19.42
CA LEU A 24 24.51 -11.91 19.14
C LEU A 24 24.91 -11.65 17.69
N LEU A 25 25.83 -12.44 17.13
CA LEU A 25 26.23 -12.33 15.73
C LEU A 25 25.07 -12.70 14.79
N VAL A 26 24.35 -13.78 15.06
CA VAL A 26 23.12 -14.16 14.34
C VAL A 26 22.09 -13.03 14.45
N GLY A 27 21.90 -12.47 15.64
CA GLY A 27 20.99 -11.33 15.84
C GLY A 27 21.38 -10.05 15.07
N ILE A 28 22.67 -9.84 14.81
CA ILE A 28 23.16 -8.76 13.93
C ILE A 28 22.87 -9.10 12.48
N LEU A 29 23.21 -10.32 12.04
CA LEU A 29 22.99 -10.80 10.68
C LEU A 29 21.50 -10.78 10.29
N GLU A 30 20.59 -11.10 11.22
CA GLU A 30 19.14 -11.03 11.02
C GLU A 30 18.61 -9.62 10.75
N ARG A 31 19.40 -8.57 11.04
CA ARG A 31 19.05 -7.17 10.75
C ARG A 31 19.64 -6.67 9.42
N LEU A 32 20.51 -7.45 8.80
CA LEU A 32 21.08 -7.15 7.48
C LEU A 32 20.20 -7.74 6.38
N ASP A 33 20.36 -7.24 5.15
CA ASP A 33 19.83 -7.97 4.01
C ASP A 33 20.55 -9.32 3.86
N LEU A 34 19.85 -10.32 3.33
CA LEU A 34 20.38 -11.68 3.26
C LEU A 34 21.68 -11.77 2.45
N ARG A 35 21.87 -10.93 1.43
CA ARG A 35 23.10 -10.92 0.63
C ARG A 35 24.29 -10.48 1.48
N GLN A 36 24.13 -9.45 2.30
CA GLN A 36 25.17 -9.00 3.23
C GLN A 36 25.38 -10.01 4.36
N ALA A 37 24.30 -10.62 4.86
CA ALA A 37 24.41 -11.66 5.88
C ALA A 37 25.22 -12.86 5.38
N VAL A 38 24.96 -13.34 4.16
CA VAL A 38 25.73 -14.44 3.54
C VAL A 38 27.17 -14.02 3.25
N ARG A 39 27.40 -12.78 2.78
CA ARG A 39 28.76 -12.25 2.57
C ARG A 39 29.57 -12.15 3.85
N ALA A 40 28.92 -11.82 4.97
CA ALA A 40 29.58 -11.80 6.27
C ALA A 40 30.13 -13.19 6.65
N GLY A 41 29.55 -14.28 6.12
CA GLY A 41 30.08 -15.63 6.27
C GLY A 41 31.47 -15.84 5.63
N ALA A 42 31.89 -14.95 4.72
CA ALA A 42 33.23 -14.99 4.15
C ALA A 42 34.29 -14.24 4.99
N LEU A 43 33.89 -13.54 6.07
CA LEU A 43 34.80 -12.76 6.89
C LEU A 43 35.78 -13.63 7.68
N SER A 44 35.34 -14.80 8.15
CA SER A 44 36.20 -15.77 8.82
C SER A 44 35.56 -17.16 8.86
N THR A 45 36.35 -18.17 9.25
CA THR A 45 35.85 -19.53 9.49
C THR A 45 34.72 -19.59 10.51
N ARG A 46 34.74 -18.70 11.52
CA ARG A 46 33.70 -18.62 12.54
C ARG A 46 32.36 -18.11 11.99
N TRP A 47 32.41 -17.17 11.05
CA TRP A 47 31.19 -16.57 10.49
C TRP A 47 30.55 -17.42 9.40
N ARG A 48 31.29 -18.38 8.84
CA ARG A 48 30.88 -19.23 7.71
C ARG A 48 29.51 -19.89 7.91
N ASP A 49 29.25 -20.38 9.13
CA ASP A 49 28.05 -21.17 9.42
C ASP A 49 26.90 -20.32 9.99
N LEU A 50 27.17 -19.06 10.37
CA LEU A 50 26.17 -18.18 10.99
C LEU A 50 24.97 -17.85 10.07
N PRO A 51 25.13 -17.64 8.75
CA PRO A 51 23.99 -17.42 7.85
C PRO A 51 22.99 -18.58 7.81
N TYR A 52 23.43 -19.81 8.11
CA TYR A 52 22.55 -20.99 8.18
C TYR A 52 21.79 -21.09 9.51
N ARG A 53 22.11 -20.21 10.47
CA ARG A 53 21.44 -20.12 11.78
C ARG A 53 20.35 -19.05 11.86
N LEU A 54 20.05 -18.39 10.75
CA LEU A 54 19.06 -17.33 10.70
C LEU A 54 17.64 -17.90 10.85
N SER A 55 16.87 -17.38 11.81
CA SER A 55 15.45 -17.73 12.00
C SER A 55 14.52 -16.90 11.12
N ARG A 56 15.05 -15.86 10.47
CA ARG A 56 14.34 -14.90 9.62
C ARG A 56 15.04 -14.84 8.26
N LEU A 57 14.39 -15.39 7.24
CA LEU A 57 14.92 -15.47 5.90
C LEU A 57 14.06 -14.64 4.95
N HIS A 58 14.70 -13.73 4.23
CA HIS A 58 14.10 -12.96 3.16
C HIS A 58 14.91 -13.17 1.87
N LEU A 59 14.34 -13.97 0.96
CA LEU A 59 14.91 -14.27 -0.34
C LEU A 59 14.12 -13.52 -1.40
N ASP A 60 14.81 -12.61 -2.10
CA ASP A 60 14.26 -11.91 -3.26
C ASP A 60 15.04 -12.27 -4.50
N VAL A 61 14.33 -12.78 -5.51
CA VAL A 61 14.84 -13.06 -6.85
C VAL A 61 15.56 -11.85 -7.47
N GLY A 62 15.16 -10.63 -7.10
CA GLY A 62 15.83 -9.39 -7.54
C GLY A 62 17.29 -9.25 -7.09
N HIS A 63 17.75 -10.04 -6.11
CA HIS A 63 19.15 -10.05 -5.68
C HIS A 63 20.05 -10.95 -6.54
N PHE A 64 19.46 -11.79 -7.40
CA PHE A 64 20.18 -12.75 -8.23
C PHE A 64 20.39 -12.19 -9.63
N GLN A 65 21.52 -12.55 -10.24
CA GLN A 65 21.89 -12.16 -11.60
C GLN A 65 21.92 -13.39 -12.49
N GLY A 66 21.55 -13.22 -13.75
CA GLY A 66 21.54 -14.26 -14.77
C GLY A 66 21.19 -13.65 -16.13
N ALA A 67 21.63 -14.27 -17.21
CA ALA A 67 21.33 -13.82 -18.57
C ALA A 67 19.86 -14.05 -18.92
N THR A 68 19.24 -15.08 -18.33
CA THR A 68 17.83 -15.44 -18.55
C THR A 68 17.06 -15.53 -17.22
N PRO A 69 15.72 -15.33 -17.23
CA PRO A 69 14.92 -15.54 -16.03
C PRO A 69 15.00 -16.96 -15.45
N LEU A 70 15.32 -17.96 -16.28
CA LEU A 70 15.53 -19.34 -15.83
C LEU A 70 16.79 -19.44 -14.98
N GLU A 71 17.93 -18.95 -15.46
CA GLU A 71 19.19 -18.95 -14.70
C GLU A 71 19.08 -18.19 -13.37
N VAL A 72 18.37 -17.07 -13.37
CA VAL A 72 18.09 -16.31 -12.13
C VAL A 72 17.28 -17.18 -11.15
N MET A 73 16.28 -17.91 -11.65
CA MET A 73 15.47 -18.82 -10.84
C MET A 73 16.23 -20.08 -10.39
N ASP A 74 17.16 -20.60 -11.18
CA ASP A 74 18.06 -21.69 -10.79
C ASP A 74 18.92 -21.27 -9.60
N ALA A 75 19.54 -20.07 -9.70
CA ALA A 75 20.35 -19.51 -8.62
C ALA A 75 19.52 -19.23 -7.36
N PHE A 76 18.31 -18.67 -7.52
CA PHE A 76 17.37 -18.44 -6.43
C PHE A 76 16.97 -19.74 -5.73
N THR A 77 16.56 -20.74 -6.50
CA THR A 77 16.07 -22.03 -5.97
C THR A 77 17.19 -22.80 -5.29
N GLY A 78 18.38 -22.81 -5.89
CA GLY A 78 19.56 -23.41 -5.26
C GLY A 78 19.98 -22.70 -3.96
N ALA A 79 19.85 -21.37 -3.88
CA ALA A 79 20.08 -20.63 -2.64
C ALA A 79 19.01 -20.94 -1.58
N ALA A 80 17.74 -20.99 -1.97
CA ALA A 80 16.64 -21.36 -1.08
C ALA A 80 16.86 -22.77 -0.50
N GLN A 81 17.17 -23.76 -1.34
CA GLN A 81 17.43 -25.12 -0.89
C GLN A 81 18.62 -25.20 0.06
N ARG A 82 19.74 -24.52 -0.22
CA ARG A 82 20.93 -24.53 0.65
C ARG A 82 20.71 -23.85 2.01
N LEU A 83 19.93 -22.78 2.05
CA LEU A 83 19.64 -22.07 3.31
C LEU A 83 18.60 -22.83 4.14
N LEU A 84 17.67 -23.51 3.47
CA LEU A 84 16.58 -24.24 4.12
C LEU A 84 16.95 -25.69 4.44
N SER A 85 18.02 -26.26 3.84
CA SER A 85 18.47 -27.63 4.10
C SER A 85 18.88 -27.88 5.56
N VAL A 86 19.24 -26.83 6.30
CA VAL A 86 19.64 -26.91 7.73
C VAL A 86 18.41 -26.91 8.67
N ALA A 87 17.23 -26.58 8.15
CA ALA A 87 15.96 -26.70 8.87
C ALA A 87 15.36 -28.12 8.79
N LEU A 88 16.03 -29.06 8.10
CA LEU A 88 15.55 -30.41 7.88
C LEU A 88 16.40 -31.43 8.64
N PRO A 89 15.79 -32.45 9.28
CA PRO A 89 16.54 -33.57 9.81
C PRO A 89 17.17 -34.34 8.64
N LEU A 90 18.50 -34.33 8.56
CA LEU A 90 19.23 -35.27 7.70
C LEU A 90 18.93 -36.68 8.22
N ALA A 91 18.56 -37.59 7.32
CA ALA A 91 18.25 -38.99 7.63
C ALA A 91 19.35 -39.59 8.52
N GLU A 92 18.92 -40.39 9.50
CA GLU A 92 19.76 -41.03 10.51
C GLU A 92 21.02 -41.66 9.89
N GLY A 93 22.15 -40.99 10.12
CA GLY A 93 23.48 -41.39 9.69
C GLY A 93 24.49 -40.73 10.62
N GLU A 94 24.84 -41.47 11.66
CA GLU A 94 25.93 -41.30 12.62
C GLU A 94 26.60 -39.92 12.72
N GLY A 95 26.35 -39.23 13.84
CA GLY A 95 27.39 -38.40 14.46
C GLY A 95 27.33 -36.89 14.27
N ALA A 96 26.15 -36.26 14.22
CA ALA A 96 25.99 -34.87 14.65
C ALA A 96 24.52 -34.57 14.95
N SER A 97 24.20 -34.27 16.22
CA SER A 97 22.93 -33.64 16.57
C SER A 97 22.93 -32.20 16.04
N ALA A 98 22.70 -32.03 14.73
CA ALA A 98 22.47 -30.71 14.15
C ALA A 98 21.13 -30.20 14.70
N ALA A 99 21.20 -29.27 15.67
CA ALA A 99 20.02 -28.64 16.22
C ALA A 99 19.21 -28.02 15.08
N ILE A 100 18.01 -28.55 14.80
CA ILE A 100 17.10 -28.00 13.79
C ILE A 100 16.79 -26.56 14.21
N ILE A 101 17.14 -25.61 13.35
CA ILE A 101 16.91 -24.20 13.63
C ILE A 101 15.52 -23.83 13.13
N PRO A 102 14.57 -23.51 14.02
CA PRO A 102 13.21 -23.22 13.62
C PRO A 102 13.17 -21.89 12.86
N ILE A 103 12.74 -21.93 11.61
CA ILE A 103 12.50 -20.73 10.81
C ILE A 103 11.19 -20.09 11.29
N LYS A 104 11.29 -18.95 11.95
CA LYS A 104 10.13 -18.20 12.44
C LYS A 104 9.48 -17.39 11.33
N SER A 105 10.28 -16.83 10.42
CA SER A 105 9.80 -16.00 9.32
C SER A 105 10.49 -16.37 8.01
N LEU A 106 9.70 -16.71 7.00
CA LEU A 106 10.15 -17.00 5.64
C LEU A 106 9.42 -16.11 4.65
N ILE A 107 10.16 -15.26 3.95
CA ILE A 107 9.64 -14.35 2.92
C ILE A 107 10.34 -14.69 1.60
N LEU A 108 9.56 -15.14 0.61
CA LEU A 108 10.06 -15.50 -0.72
C LEU A 108 9.44 -14.59 -1.78
N SER A 109 10.27 -13.86 -2.51
CA SER A 109 9.90 -13.11 -3.71
C SER A 109 10.53 -13.76 -4.93
N PHE A 110 9.70 -14.30 -5.83
CA PHE A 110 10.18 -15.12 -6.96
C PHE A 110 9.33 -14.99 -8.23
N TYR A 111 9.91 -15.46 -9.34
CA TYR A 111 9.21 -15.51 -10.62
C TYR A 111 8.43 -16.83 -10.79
N LEU A 112 7.27 -16.76 -11.44
CA LEU A 112 6.60 -17.98 -11.91
C LEU A 112 7.46 -18.67 -12.96
N SER A 113 8.00 -19.82 -12.60
CA SER A 113 8.83 -20.65 -13.47
C SER A 113 8.55 -22.12 -13.18
N SER A 114 7.95 -22.81 -14.16
CA SER A 114 7.44 -24.18 -14.01
C SER A 114 8.45 -25.16 -13.38
N PRO A 115 9.71 -25.24 -13.85
CA PRO A 115 10.67 -26.19 -13.28
C PRO A 115 10.97 -25.93 -11.79
N HIS A 116 10.87 -24.67 -11.34
CA HIS A 116 11.28 -24.26 -10.00
C HIS A 116 10.16 -24.31 -8.96
N LEU A 117 8.90 -24.15 -9.38
CA LEU A 117 7.76 -24.12 -8.46
C LEU A 117 7.68 -25.39 -7.62
N SER A 118 7.95 -26.55 -8.22
CA SER A 118 7.91 -27.82 -7.48
C SER A 118 8.98 -27.91 -6.39
N ALA A 119 10.18 -27.41 -6.66
CA ALA A 119 11.28 -27.38 -5.71
C ALA A 119 11.01 -26.40 -4.57
N ILE A 120 10.50 -25.20 -4.89
CA ILE A 120 10.11 -24.20 -3.88
C ILE A 120 8.98 -24.74 -3.00
N GLY A 121 7.93 -25.31 -3.61
CA GLY A 121 6.80 -25.91 -2.90
C GLY A 121 7.24 -26.95 -1.88
N ARG A 122 8.01 -27.96 -2.33
CA ARG A 122 8.54 -29.01 -1.43
C ARG A 122 9.38 -28.43 -0.30
N THR A 123 10.33 -27.54 -0.63
CA THR A 123 11.23 -26.94 0.38
C THR A 123 10.45 -26.15 1.43
N VAL A 124 9.36 -25.48 1.04
CA VAL A 124 8.51 -24.74 1.98
C VAL A 124 7.66 -25.69 2.83
N GLU A 125 7.06 -26.72 2.24
CA GLU A 125 6.29 -27.73 2.99
C GLU A 125 7.14 -28.42 4.06
N ASP A 126 8.35 -28.81 3.67
CA ASP A 126 9.38 -29.32 4.57
C ASP A 126 9.62 -28.35 5.75
N VAL A 127 9.89 -27.07 5.48
CA VAL A 127 10.13 -26.07 6.53
C VAL A 127 8.94 -25.88 7.47
N VAL A 128 7.70 -25.89 6.97
CA VAL A 128 6.52 -25.66 7.81
C VAL A 128 6.06 -26.91 8.58
N ILE A 129 6.35 -28.12 8.10
CA ILE A 129 6.04 -29.37 8.80
C ILE A 129 6.94 -29.53 10.03
N TYR A 130 8.23 -29.23 9.90
CA TYR A 130 9.21 -29.43 10.98
C TYR A 130 9.44 -28.17 11.84
N GLY A 131 9.00 -27.00 11.40
CA GLY A 131 9.29 -25.70 12.02
C GLY A 131 8.14 -25.07 12.80
N LYS A 132 8.48 -24.13 13.69
CA LYS A 132 7.53 -23.19 14.32
C LYS A 132 7.40 -21.91 13.47
N THR A 133 6.97 -22.07 12.21
CA THR A 133 6.85 -20.93 11.28
C THR A 133 5.66 -20.05 11.66
N GLU A 134 5.96 -18.84 12.11
CA GLU A 134 4.95 -17.84 12.50
C GLU A 134 4.51 -16.98 11.31
N CYS A 135 5.40 -16.75 10.36
CA CYS A 135 5.17 -15.91 9.19
C CYS A 135 5.72 -16.58 7.92
N LEU A 136 4.82 -16.89 7.00
CA LEU A 136 5.15 -17.29 5.64
C LEU A 136 4.56 -16.27 4.66
N GLU A 137 5.41 -15.71 3.80
CA GLU A 137 5.01 -14.71 2.80
C GLU A 137 5.55 -15.07 1.41
N PHE A 138 4.66 -15.05 0.42
CA PHE A 138 5.04 -15.15 -0.99
C PHE A 138 4.75 -13.84 -1.73
N SER A 139 5.72 -13.38 -2.52
CA SER A 139 5.57 -12.33 -3.52
C SER A 139 5.88 -12.89 -4.90
N ILE A 140 4.85 -13.15 -5.69
CA ILE A 140 4.97 -13.87 -6.96
C ILE A 140 4.68 -12.92 -8.11
N SER A 141 5.52 -12.97 -9.13
CA SER A 141 5.38 -12.17 -10.35
C SER A 141 5.82 -12.96 -11.58
N PRO A 142 5.30 -12.67 -12.78
CA PRO A 142 5.89 -13.20 -13.99
C PRO A 142 7.28 -12.57 -14.22
N PRO A 143 8.16 -13.25 -14.98
CA PRO A 143 9.42 -12.67 -15.43
C PRO A 143 9.24 -11.30 -16.11
N ARG A 144 10.28 -10.46 -16.05
CA ARG A 144 10.26 -9.17 -16.75
C ARG A 144 10.22 -9.41 -18.27
N GLY A 145 9.45 -8.59 -18.98
CA GLY A 145 9.30 -8.69 -20.43
C GLY A 145 8.34 -9.78 -20.91
N SER A 146 7.63 -10.47 -20.01
CA SER A 146 6.62 -11.45 -20.40
C SER A 146 5.50 -10.84 -21.26
N ASN A 147 5.17 -11.54 -22.35
CA ASN A 147 4.11 -11.14 -23.28
C ASN A 147 2.73 -11.22 -22.62
N ALA A 148 1.82 -10.32 -23.03
CA ALA A 148 0.44 -10.26 -22.51
C ALA A 148 -0.35 -11.56 -22.72
N ASN A 149 -0.01 -12.33 -23.75
CA ASN A 149 -0.65 -13.60 -24.09
C ASN A 149 -0.30 -14.72 -23.10
N LEU A 150 0.90 -14.70 -22.52
CA LEU A 150 1.37 -15.69 -21.54
C LEU A 150 0.82 -15.42 -20.13
N LEU A 151 0.21 -14.25 -19.89
CA LEU A 151 -0.31 -13.91 -18.56
C LEU A 151 -1.46 -14.84 -18.11
N ALA A 152 -2.23 -15.37 -19.06
CA ALA A 152 -3.27 -16.36 -18.77
C ALA A 152 -2.65 -17.68 -18.29
N GLU A 153 -1.61 -18.15 -18.97
CA GLU A 153 -0.86 -19.35 -18.58
C GLU A 153 -0.22 -19.18 -17.20
N PHE A 154 0.36 -18.03 -16.90
CA PHE A 154 0.91 -17.75 -15.57
C PHE A 154 -0.15 -17.80 -14.46
N GLY A 155 -1.38 -17.35 -14.75
CA GLY A 155 -2.51 -17.47 -13.83
C GLY A 155 -2.84 -18.94 -13.52
N GLN A 156 -3.04 -19.74 -14.56
CA GLN A 156 -3.32 -21.18 -14.44
C GLN A 156 -2.18 -21.93 -13.76
N GLN A 157 -0.93 -21.59 -14.09
CA GLN A 157 0.26 -22.19 -13.51
C GLN A 157 0.34 -21.89 -12.00
N PHE A 158 0.03 -20.65 -11.60
CA PHE A 158 -0.04 -20.28 -10.19
C PHE A 158 -1.15 -21.06 -9.46
N MET A 159 -2.35 -21.16 -10.05
CA MET A 159 -3.45 -21.94 -9.45
C MET A 159 -3.07 -23.42 -9.31
N SER A 160 -2.45 -24.01 -10.33
CA SER A 160 -1.95 -25.39 -10.30
C SER A 160 -0.90 -25.58 -9.19
N PHE A 161 0.00 -24.60 -9.01
CA PHE A 161 0.98 -24.61 -7.92
C PHE A 161 0.31 -24.56 -6.54
N SER A 162 -0.72 -23.73 -6.37
CA SER A 162 -1.47 -23.66 -5.10
C SER A 162 -2.19 -24.96 -4.74
N GLN A 163 -2.69 -25.67 -5.76
CA GLN A 163 -3.37 -26.95 -5.60
C GLN A 163 -2.39 -28.11 -5.36
N ALA A 164 -1.20 -28.05 -5.95
CA ALA A 164 -0.17 -29.08 -5.81
C ALA A 164 0.53 -29.06 -4.43
N TYR A 165 0.60 -27.90 -3.77
CA TYR A 165 1.28 -27.72 -2.48
C TYR A 165 0.35 -27.12 -1.41
N PRO A 166 -0.76 -27.81 -1.06
CA PRO A 166 -1.78 -27.26 -0.19
C PRO A 166 -1.26 -27.00 1.22
N VAL A 167 -0.25 -27.73 1.70
CA VAL A 167 0.30 -27.51 3.06
C VAL A 167 1.05 -26.18 3.09
N ALA A 168 1.88 -25.88 2.09
CA ALA A 168 2.57 -24.60 2.01
C ALA A 168 1.57 -23.43 1.98
N PHE A 169 0.51 -23.54 1.19
CA PHE A 169 -0.51 -22.49 1.07
C PHE A 169 -1.38 -22.35 2.31
N TRP A 170 -1.66 -23.44 3.03
CA TRP A 170 -2.38 -23.41 4.30
C TRP A 170 -1.66 -22.54 5.35
N TRP A 171 -0.32 -22.59 5.38
CA TRP A 171 0.53 -21.82 6.28
C TRP A 171 0.79 -20.37 5.83
N LEU A 172 0.41 -19.98 4.61
CA LEU A 172 0.65 -18.63 4.12
C LEU A 172 -0.08 -17.60 4.98
N THR A 173 0.68 -16.60 5.42
CA THR A 173 0.15 -15.47 6.21
C THR A 173 -0.02 -14.20 5.37
N ARG A 174 0.79 -14.06 4.31
CA ARG A 174 0.75 -12.94 3.37
C ARG A 174 1.00 -13.42 1.95
N LEU A 175 0.24 -12.91 1.01
CA LEU A 175 0.38 -13.26 -0.40
C LEU A 175 0.29 -12.01 -1.26
N THR A 176 1.31 -11.79 -2.08
CA THR A 176 1.35 -10.71 -3.08
C THR A 176 1.45 -11.33 -4.46
N LEU A 177 0.46 -11.08 -5.31
CA LEU A 177 0.43 -11.54 -6.70
C LEU A 177 0.49 -10.34 -7.62
N LYS A 178 1.39 -10.40 -8.61
CA LYS A 178 1.61 -9.31 -9.57
C LYS A 178 1.36 -9.79 -10.99
N ASN A 179 0.62 -9.01 -11.78
CA ASN A 179 0.41 -9.23 -13.22
C ASN A 179 -0.16 -10.61 -13.60
N LEU A 180 -1.04 -11.19 -12.77
CA LEU A 180 -1.68 -12.48 -13.07
C LEU A 180 -3.09 -12.30 -13.64
N VAL A 181 -3.57 -13.33 -14.34
CA VAL A 181 -4.95 -13.43 -14.84
C VAL A 181 -5.68 -14.49 -14.04
N PHE A 182 -6.88 -14.17 -13.56
CA PHE A 182 -7.70 -15.07 -12.76
C PHE A 182 -9.03 -15.36 -13.46
N GLY A 183 -9.51 -16.60 -13.31
CA GLY A 183 -10.90 -16.97 -13.53
C GLY A 183 -11.83 -16.32 -12.50
N HIS A 184 -13.13 -16.59 -12.64
CA HIS A 184 -14.16 -15.95 -11.80
C HIS A 184 -14.10 -16.38 -10.33
N SER A 185 -13.75 -17.63 -10.05
CA SER A 185 -13.71 -18.20 -8.70
C SER A 185 -12.30 -18.31 -8.11
N ASP A 186 -11.25 -18.26 -8.95
CA ASP A 186 -9.86 -18.50 -8.56
C ASP A 186 -9.41 -17.73 -7.31
N VAL A 187 -9.76 -16.44 -7.20
CA VAL A 187 -9.36 -15.60 -6.06
C VAL A 187 -10.04 -16.07 -4.77
N THR A 188 -11.31 -16.46 -4.84
CA THR A 188 -12.07 -16.97 -3.70
C THR A 188 -11.56 -18.36 -3.29
N GLU A 189 -11.32 -19.24 -4.25
CA GLU A 189 -10.71 -20.56 -4.02
C GLU A 189 -9.33 -20.43 -3.37
N LEU A 190 -8.50 -19.51 -3.85
CA LEU A 190 -7.17 -19.23 -3.29
C LEU A 190 -7.26 -18.76 -1.83
N ILE A 191 -8.15 -17.81 -1.52
CA ILE A 191 -8.32 -17.33 -0.14
C ILE A 191 -8.79 -18.48 0.77
N ASN A 192 -9.71 -19.32 0.30
CA ASN A 192 -10.20 -20.47 1.05
C ASN A 192 -9.12 -21.55 1.27
N ALA A 193 -8.23 -21.75 0.30
CA ALA A 193 -7.08 -22.66 0.45
C ALA A 193 -6.06 -22.17 1.50
N CYS A 194 -5.96 -20.86 1.71
CA CYS A 194 -4.99 -20.26 2.63
C CYS A 194 -5.61 -19.90 3.99
N SER A 195 -5.87 -20.89 4.86
CA SER A 195 -6.59 -20.68 6.12
C SER A 195 -5.93 -19.69 7.09
N LYS A 196 -4.59 -19.55 7.07
CA LYS A 196 -3.85 -18.58 7.90
C LYS A 196 -3.62 -17.22 7.24
N LEU A 197 -4.15 -17.00 6.04
CA LEU A 197 -3.89 -15.79 5.27
C LEU A 197 -4.51 -14.57 5.95
N LYS A 198 -3.64 -13.61 6.30
CA LYS A 198 -4.05 -12.34 6.90
C LYS A 198 -4.07 -11.23 5.87
N HIS A 199 -3.13 -11.21 4.92
CA HIS A 199 -3.04 -10.13 3.93
C HIS A 199 -2.91 -10.66 2.51
N LEU A 200 -3.77 -10.19 1.62
CA LEU A 200 -3.72 -10.47 0.19
C LEU A 200 -3.51 -9.17 -0.60
N THR A 201 -2.54 -9.16 -1.52
CA THR A 201 -2.29 -8.05 -2.44
C THR A 201 -2.33 -8.54 -3.87
N LEU A 202 -3.24 -7.98 -4.67
CA LEU A 202 -3.40 -8.24 -6.10
C LEU A 202 -3.01 -6.97 -6.86
N SER A 203 -1.79 -6.94 -7.39
CA SER A 203 -1.24 -5.78 -8.10
C SER A 203 -1.17 -5.99 -9.61
N SER A 204 -1.86 -5.17 -10.37
CA SER A 204 -1.93 -5.23 -11.84
C SER A 204 -2.45 -6.56 -12.38
N CYS A 205 -3.18 -7.32 -11.56
CA CYS A 205 -3.87 -8.53 -11.98
C CYS A 205 -5.19 -8.19 -12.71
N ARG A 206 -5.79 -9.16 -13.38
CA ARG A 206 -7.06 -9.00 -14.10
C ARG A 206 -7.91 -10.27 -14.03
N LEU A 207 -9.21 -10.12 -14.21
CA LEU A 207 -10.07 -11.25 -14.57
C LEU A 207 -9.90 -11.60 -16.05
N VAL A 208 -10.13 -12.87 -16.40
CA VAL A 208 -10.23 -13.32 -17.80
C VAL A 208 -11.28 -12.47 -18.52
N ASP A 209 -12.50 -12.41 -17.97
CA ASP A 209 -13.51 -11.45 -18.39
C ASP A 209 -13.41 -10.16 -17.57
N GLN A 210 -12.89 -9.11 -18.20
CA GLN A 210 -12.72 -7.79 -17.58
C GLN A 210 -14.05 -7.06 -17.37
N ARG A 211 -15.15 -7.49 -17.99
CA ARG A 211 -16.49 -6.93 -17.79
C ARG A 211 -17.24 -7.54 -16.63
N SER A 212 -16.65 -8.53 -15.97
CA SER A 212 -17.25 -9.18 -14.82
C SER A 212 -16.76 -8.60 -13.51
N ALA A 213 -17.62 -8.70 -12.49
CA ALA A 213 -17.31 -8.34 -11.12
C ALA A 213 -16.40 -9.38 -10.46
N LEU A 214 -15.39 -8.92 -9.71
CA LEU A 214 -14.60 -9.78 -8.83
C LEU A 214 -15.41 -10.03 -7.55
N ARG A 215 -15.96 -11.24 -7.40
CA ARG A 215 -16.74 -11.65 -6.25
C ARG A 215 -15.88 -12.39 -5.25
N ILE A 216 -15.83 -11.88 -4.01
CA ILE A 216 -15.10 -12.51 -2.90
C ILE A 216 -16.12 -12.89 -1.83
N ASP A 217 -16.34 -14.18 -1.68
CA ASP A 217 -17.20 -14.76 -0.64
C ASP A 217 -16.43 -15.80 0.16
N THR A 218 -15.93 -15.39 1.32
CA THR A 218 -14.96 -16.16 2.12
C THR A 218 -15.26 -16.02 3.61
N PRO A 219 -16.45 -16.50 4.07
CA PRO A 219 -16.95 -16.28 5.43
C PRO A 219 -16.05 -16.91 6.51
N CYS A 220 -15.33 -17.98 6.18
CA CYS A 220 -14.43 -18.68 7.09
C CYS A 220 -12.99 -18.13 7.05
N SER A 221 -12.69 -17.13 6.22
CA SER A 221 -11.32 -16.64 6.08
C SER A 221 -10.90 -15.72 7.23
N GLY A 222 -9.64 -15.86 7.66
CA GLY A 222 -9.00 -14.94 8.61
C GLY A 222 -8.44 -13.67 7.96
N LEU A 223 -8.92 -13.31 6.77
CA LEU A 223 -8.34 -12.24 5.95
C LEU A 223 -8.59 -10.88 6.59
N ARG A 224 -7.51 -10.20 6.99
CA ARG A 224 -7.55 -8.89 7.66
C ARG A 224 -7.32 -7.72 6.72
N ARG A 225 -6.59 -7.94 5.62
CA ARG A 225 -6.27 -6.90 4.63
C ARG A 225 -6.37 -7.40 3.20
N LEU A 226 -7.05 -6.63 2.36
CA LEU A 226 -7.14 -6.86 0.93
C LEU A 226 -6.72 -5.60 0.16
N ASP A 227 -5.68 -5.74 -0.66
CA ASP A 227 -5.14 -4.66 -1.48
C ASP A 227 -5.30 -5.02 -2.98
N CYS A 228 -6.25 -4.38 -3.67
CA CYS A 228 -6.47 -4.48 -5.10
C CYS A 228 -5.91 -3.25 -5.82
N ILE A 229 -4.67 -3.34 -6.30
CA ILE A 229 -3.94 -2.23 -6.92
C ILE A 229 -3.92 -2.43 -8.42
N ARG A 230 -4.48 -1.50 -9.21
CA ARG A 230 -4.60 -1.60 -10.67
C ARG A 230 -5.25 -2.91 -11.14
N PHE A 231 -6.12 -3.50 -10.32
CA PHE A 231 -6.83 -4.72 -10.69
C PHE A 231 -7.84 -4.40 -11.80
N ARG A 232 -7.88 -5.20 -12.88
CA ARG A 232 -8.79 -4.97 -14.01
C ARG A 232 -9.98 -5.93 -13.93
N CYS A 233 -11.12 -5.37 -13.52
CA CYS A 233 -12.45 -5.96 -13.54
C CYS A 233 -13.47 -4.80 -13.66
N GLU A 234 -14.76 -5.14 -13.79
CA GLU A 234 -15.85 -4.17 -13.81
C GLU A 234 -15.98 -3.49 -12.45
N ARG A 235 -16.09 -4.28 -11.38
CA ARG A 235 -16.21 -3.83 -9.98
C ARG A 235 -15.71 -4.92 -9.03
N ILE A 236 -15.51 -4.59 -7.75
CA ILE A 236 -15.19 -5.57 -6.69
C ILE A 236 -16.40 -5.74 -5.77
N GLU A 237 -16.86 -6.96 -5.56
CA GLU A 237 -17.97 -7.29 -4.65
C GLU A 237 -17.44 -8.16 -3.51
N LEU A 238 -17.42 -7.61 -2.29
CA LEU A 238 -17.04 -8.33 -1.08
C LEU A 238 -18.33 -8.85 -0.44
N ILE A 239 -18.70 -10.10 -0.71
CA ILE A 239 -19.99 -10.67 -0.30
C ILE A 239 -19.99 -10.95 1.21
N SER A 240 -19.07 -11.80 1.68
CA SER A 240 -18.84 -12.05 3.12
C SER A 240 -17.35 -12.21 3.40
N VAL A 241 -16.79 -11.28 4.17
CA VAL A 241 -15.38 -11.31 4.61
C VAL A 241 -15.30 -10.73 6.04
N PRO A 242 -15.73 -11.48 7.06
CA PRO A 242 -16.07 -10.90 8.35
C PRO A 242 -14.89 -10.32 9.14
N GLU A 243 -13.69 -10.92 9.01
CA GLU A 243 -12.46 -10.50 9.69
C GLU A 243 -11.71 -9.35 8.98
N LEU A 244 -12.25 -8.86 7.85
CA LEU A 244 -11.60 -7.84 7.04
C LEU A 244 -11.58 -6.49 7.75
N ARG A 245 -10.38 -5.96 8.00
CA ARG A 245 -10.17 -4.68 8.68
C ARG A 245 -9.77 -3.56 7.74
N THR A 246 -8.97 -3.88 6.74
CA THR A 246 -8.39 -2.88 5.83
C THR A 246 -8.62 -3.27 4.37
N VAL A 247 -9.14 -2.34 3.58
CA VAL A 247 -9.27 -2.49 2.13
C VAL A 247 -8.59 -1.34 1.43
N LEU A 248 -7.77 -1.67 0.43
CA LEU A 248 -7.18 -0.71 -0.48
C LEU A 248 -7.55 -1.10 -1.92
N CYS A 249 -8.34 -0.27 -2.59
CA CYS A 249 -8.73 -0.48 -3.98
C CYS A 249 -8.35 0.74 -4.81
N CYS A 250 -7.47 0.57 -5.80
CA CYS A 250 -6.98 1.67 -6.62
C CYS A 250 -7.00 1.28 -8.10
N SER A 251 -7.91 1.81 -8.92
CA SER A 251 -7.92 1.54 -10.37
C SER A 251 -8.46 2.69 -11.21
N ARG A 252 -8.19 2.63 -12.52
CA ARG A 252 -8.62 3.62 -13.52
C ARG A 252 -9.84 3.17 -14.35
N ARG A 253 -10.34 1.95 -14.11
CA ARG A 253 -11.27 1.29 -15.04
C ARG A 253 -12.50 0.66 -14.40
N TYR A 254 -12.72 0.87 -13.10
CA TYR A 254 -13.95 0.38 -12.49
C TYR A 254 -15.18 1.10 -13.03
N GLU A 255 -16.31 0.41 -13.06
CA GLU A 255 -17.62 1.04 -13.10
C GLU A 255 -17.99 1.58 -11.70
N ASN A 256 -19.01 2.43 -11.66
CA ASN A 256 -19.48 3.03 -10.41
C ASN A 256 -20.65 2.20 -9.83
N PRO A 257 -20.65 1.86 -8.53
CA PRO A 257 -19.55 2.01 -7.57
C PRO A 257 -18.43 0.98 -7.80
N PRO A 258 -17.16 1.34 -7.51
CA PRO A 258 -15.99 0.50 -7.78
C PRO A 258 -15.88 -0.72 -6.85
N VAL A 259 -16.41 -0.58 -5.63
CA VAL A 259 -16.44 -1.64 -4.62
C VAL A 259 -17.83 -1.68 -4.01
N ARG A 260 -18.38 -2.88 -3.79
CA ARG A 260 -19.58 -3.10 -2.98
C ARG A 260 -19.20 -3.92 -1.77
N PHE A 261 -19.35 -3.34 -0.59
CA PHE A 261 -19.15 -4.02 0.68
C PHE A 261 -20.44 -4.72 1.08
N GLY A 262 -20.40 -6.04 1.25
CA GLY A 262 -21.46 -6.87 1.79
C GLY A 262 -21.30 -7.01 3.30
N ASP A 263 -21.04 -8.21 3.79
CA ASP A 263 -20.84 -8.48 5.22
C ASP A 263 -19.36 -8.35 5.64
N VAL A 264 -19.02 -7.22 6.25
CA VAL A 264 -17.65 -6.84 6.68
C VAL A 264 -17.65 -6.10 8.04
N PRO A 265 -18.16 -6.71 9.13
CA PRO A 265 -18.36 -6.08 10.42
C PRO A 265 -17.11 -5.48 11.08
N GLN A 266 -15.92 -6.03 10.82
CA GLN A 266 -14.65 -5.57 11.40
C GLN A 266 -13.95 -4.48 10.58
N LEU A 267 -14.56 -4.02 9.48
CA LEU A 267 -13.94 -3.05 8.58
C LEU A 267 -13.70 -1.71 9.29
N CYS A 268 -12.43 -1.32 9.39
CA CYS A 268 -12.01 -0.13 10.11
C CYS A 268 -11.30 0.89 9.23
N HIS A 269 -10.64 0.45 8.15
CA HIS A 269 -9.88 1.32 7.25
C HIS A 269 -10.25 1.05 5.79
N VAL A 270 -10.68 2.09 5.09
CA VAL A 270 -11.02 2.01 3.67
C VAL A 270 -10.18 3.02 2.90
N ASN A 271 -9.49 2.55 1.87
CA ASN A 271 -8.73 3.39 0.95
C ASN A 271 -9.17 3.13 -0.49
N LEU A 272 -9.87 4.09 -1.09
CA LEU A 272 -10.38 4.00 -2.45
C LEU A 272 -9.68 5.06 -3.30
N GLY A 273 -8.94 4.62 -4.32
CA GLY A 273 -8.40 5.47 -5.35
C GLY A 273 -9.11 5.22 -6.68
N TYR A 274 -9.70 6.26 -7.25
CA TYR A 274 -10.44 6.13 -8.49
C TYR A 274 -10.29 7.33 -9.42
N LEU A 275 -10.05 7.03 -10.70
CA LEU A 275 -9.96 8.00 -11.78
C LEU A 275 -11.25 7.90 -12.57
N ALA A 276 -12.23 8.74 -12.22
CA ALA A 276 -13.50 8.78 -12.92
C ALA A 276 -13.34 9.40 -14.31
N LYS A 277 -14.00 8.78 -15.29
CA LYS A 277 -14.18 9.37 -16.62
C LYS A 277 -15.35 10.34 -16.58
N ALA A 278 -15.26 11.38 -17.40
CA ALA A 278 -16.31 12.37 -17.65
C ALA A 278 -17.74 11.80 -17.85
N SER A 279 -17.83 10.62 -18.46
CA SER A 279 -19.09 9.97 -18.79
C SER A 279 -19.69 9.16 -17.63
N GLN A 280 -19.01 9.07 -16.49
CA GLN A 280 -19.46 8.24 -15.37
C GLN A 280 -20.18 9.10 -14.33
N ALA A 281 -21.43 8.76 -14.02
CA ALA A 281 -22.16 9.44 -12.97
C ALA A 281 -21.47 9.22 -11.61
N PRO A 282 -21.34 10.24 -10.74
CA PRO A 282 -20.84 10.06 -9.38
C PRO A 282 -21.72 9.04 -8.65
N PHE A 283 -21.15 8.30 -7.70
CA PHE A 283 -21.92 7.34 -6.90
C PHE A 283 -22.02 7.75 -5.44
N MET A 284 -23.02 7.21 -4.77
CA MET A 284 -23.27 7.43 -3.36
C MET A 284 -22.37 6.52 -2.51
N LEU A 285 -21.68 7.05 -1.51
CA LEU A 285 -20.89 6.23 -0.57
C LEU A 285 -21.73 5.17 0.14
N SER A 286 -23.03 5.41 0.34
CA SER A 286 -23.97 4.43 0.89
C SER A 286 -24.27 3.25 -0.04
N GLU A 287 -24.04 3.38 -1.35
CA GLU A 287 -24.11 2.25 -2.30
C GLU A 287 -22.87 1.35 -2.25
N CYS A 288 -21.74 1.94 -1.83
CA CYS A 288 -20.47 1.25 -1.66
C CYS A 288 -20.42 0.58 -0.29
N LEU A 289 -20.60 1.37 0.79
CA LEU A 289 -20.46 0.96 2.19
C LEU A 289 -21.79 0.41 2.71
N SER A 290 -21.82 -0.87 3.10
CA SER A 290 -22.97 -1.49 3.74
C SER A 290 -23.14 -1.06 5.19
N ARG A 291 -24.36 -1.24 5.71
CA ARG A 291 -24.71 -1.07 7.13
C ARG A 291 -23.92 -1.98 8.09
N SER A 292 -23.21 -2.99 7.60
CA SER A 292 -22.36 -3.88 8.41
C SER A 292 -21.05 -3.19 8.83
N SER A 293 -20.57 -2.18 8.08
CA SER A 293 -19.32 -1.45 8.33
C SER A 293 -19.36 -0.43 9.49
N ARG A 294 -19.90 -0.84 10.65
CA ARG A 294 -20.13 0.04 11.82
C ARG A 294 -18.84 0.50 12.53
N ASN A 295 -17.72 -0.13 12.23
CA ASN A 295 -16.43 0.11 12.88
C ASN A 295 -15.48 0.98 12.03
N LEU A 296 -15.99 1.61 10.97
CA LEU A 296 -15.18 2.44 10.08
C LEU A 296 -14.58 3.62 10.86
N SER A 297 -13.26 3.67 10.93
CA SER A 297 -12.49 4.65 11.70
C SER A 297 -11.67 5.58 10.80
N LYS A 298 -11.18 5.08 9.65
CA LYS A 298 -10.43 5.87 8.67
C LYS A 298 -10.96 5.65 7.26
N LEU A 299 -11.19 6.76 6.56
CA LEU A 299 -11.62 6.79 5.16
C LEU A 299 -10.65 7.63 4.34
N ASN A 300 -10.01 6.99 3.37
CA ASN A 300 -9.13 7.63 2.40
C ASN A 300 -9.76 7.56 1.01
N LEU A 301 -9.95 8.70 0.38
CA LEU A 301 -10.54 8.82 -0.96
C LEU A 301 -9.55 9.57 -1.84
N ASN A 302 -9.04 8.91 -2.88
CA ASN A 302 -8.08 9.46 -3.80
C ASN A 302 -8.72 9.67 -5.18
N PHE A 303 -8.78 10.94 -5.59
CA PHE A 303 -9.45 11.41 -6.81
C PHE A 303 -8.53 11.48 -8.03
N PHE A 304 -7.29 10.93 -7.93
CA PHE A 304 -6.28 10.86 -8.98
C PHE A 304 -6.23 12.12 -9.88
N SER A 305 -5.57 13.18 -9.41
CA SER A 305 -5.58 14.48 -10.10
C SER A 305 -4.80 14.55 -11.42
N GLN A 306 -4.04 13.53 -11.82
CA GLN A 306 -3.27 13.50 -13.08
C GLN A 306 -2.73 12.10 -13.42
N THR A 307 -2.40 11.91 -14.71
CA THR A 307 -1.70 10.77 -15.32
C THR A 307 -0.29 10.58 -14.77
N VAL A 308 -0.17 10.16 -13.51
CA VAL A 308 1.05 9.49 -13.06
C VAL A 308 0.97 8.07 -13.58
N LYS A 309 1.90 7.66 -14.46
CA LYS A 309 2.19 6.25 -14.73
C LYS A 309 2.22 5.54 -13.38
N LEU A 310 1.15 4.81 -13.06
CA LEU A 310 1.13 3.91 -11.92
C LEU A 310 2.10 2.80 -12.31
N ILE A 311 3.38 2.97 -12.03
CA ILE A 311 4.36 1.91 -12.01
C ILE A 311 5.16 2.10 -10.73
N SER A 312 5.32 0.96 -10.06
CA SER A 312 6.09 0.71 -8.85
C SER A 312 7.44 1.42 -8.86
N GLY A 313 7.47 2.56 -8.21
CA GLY A 313 8.63 3.20 -7.63
C GLY A 313 7.98 4.11 -6.64
N HIS A 314 7.41 3.49 -5.60
CA HIS A 314 7.11 4.16 -4.36
C HIS A 314 6.30 5.51 -4.41
N LEU A 315 5.10 5.64 -3.84
CA LEU A 315 4.82 5.24 -2.46
C LEU A 315 6.12 5.09 -1.64
N HIS A 316 6.94 6.18 -1.71
CA HIS A 316 8.39 6.39 -1.41
C HIS A 316 9.39 6.63 -2.60
N ILE A 317 9.11 7.35 -3.72
CA ILE A 317 10.06 7.74 -4.81
C ILE A 317 10.12 6.88 -6.13
N ILE A 318 9.36 7.25 -7.17
CA ILE A 318 9.76 7.78 -8.52
C ILE A 318 10.19 6.84 -9.67
N CYS A 319 9.51 6.97 -10.82
CA CYS A 319 9.53 6.20 -12.07
C CYS A 319 10.12 6.94 -13.30
N SER A 320 11.24 6.42 -13.82
CA SER A 320 11.77 6.61 -15.19
C SER A 320 12.05 5.22 -15.80
N SER A 321 12.03 4.88 -17.10
CA SER A 321 11.70 5.42 -18.43
C SER A 321 11.62 4.15 -19.32
N THR A 322 10.73 3.96 -20.31
CA THR A 322 10.88 4.40 -21.72
C THR A 322 9.58 4.08 -22.53
N LEU A 323 9.38 4.79 -23.64
CA LEU A 323 8.32 4.68 -24.68
C LEU A 323 8.93 4.05 -25.96
N PRO A 324 8.22 3.72 -27.08
CA PRO A 324 6.91 4.24 -27.60
C PRO A 324 5.94 3.13 -28.13
N ILE A 325 4.71 3.43 -28.57
CA ILE A 325 4.30 3.67 -29.98
C ILE A 325 2.87 4.28 -30.05
N SER A 326 2.67 5.08 -31.09
CA SER A 326 1.53 5.92 -31.54
C SER A 326 0.10 5.42 -31.33
N ALA A 327 -0.79 6.31 -30.88
CA ALA A 327 -2.21 6.33 -31.26
C ALA A 327 -2.82 7.73 -31.05
N VAL A 328 -3.69 8.07 -32.00
CA VAL A 328 -4.34 9.35 -32.30
C VAL A 328 -5.13 9.93 -31.10
N TYR A 329 -5.05 11.26 -30.98
CA TYR A 329 -5.73 12.08 -29.97
C TYR A 329 -7.26 12.04 -30.15
N PHE A 330 -7.98 11.70 -29.08
CA PHE A 330 -9.29 12.27 -28.81
C PHE A 330 -9.23 12.92 -27.41
N VAL A 331 -9.23 14.26 -27.45
CA VAL A 331 -9.31 15.19 -26.34
C VAL A 331 -10.76 15.28 -25.92
N PHE A 332 -11.11 14.90 -24.68
CA PHE A 332 -12.18 15.46 -23.83
C PHE A 332 -12.10 14.74 -22.47
N PHE A 333 -11.45 15.33 -21.47
CA PHE A 333 -11.46 14.80 -20.09
C PHE A 333 -11.92 15.90 -19.14
N THR A 334 -13.19 15.83 -18.74
CA THR A 334 -13.70 16.61 -17.59
C THR A 334 -13.18 15.97 -16.30
N LEU A 335 -12.88 16.80 -15.30
CA LEU A 335 -12.41 16.37 -14.00
C LEU A 335 -13.62 16.29 -13.07
N GLN A 336 -13.88 15.10 -12.53
CA GLN A 336 -15.13 14.82 -11.82
C GLN A 336 -14.90 14.34 -10.39
N ILE A 337 -15.58 14.99 -9.43
CA ILE A 337 -15.75 14.43 -8.08
C ILE A 337 -16.64 13.21 -8.23
N TRP A 338 -16.08 12.02 -8.04
CA TRP A 338 -16.80 10.74 -8.25
C TRP A 338 -17.70 10.33 -7.10
N ILE A 339 -17.77 11.15 -6.05
CA ILE A 339 -18.66 10.96 -4.91
C ILE A 339 -19.82 11.92 -5.05
N GLN A 340 -21.03 11.38 -5.02
CA GLN A 340 -22.24 12.16 -4.86
C GLN A 340 -22.47 12.44 -3.36
N PRO A 341 -22.52 13.72 -2.93
CA PRO A 341 -22.93 14.07 -1.59
C PRO A 341 -24.33 13.54 -1.26
N GLU A 342 -24.52 13.11 -0.02
CA GLU A 342 -25.76 12.49 0.42
C GLU A 342 -26.29 13.13 1.68
N GLN A 343 -27.59 12.99 1.91
CA GLN A 343 -28.18 13.40 3.17
C GLN A 343 -27.49 12.68 4.35
N PRO A 344 -27.04 13.42 5.38
CA PRO A 344 -26.25 12.89 6.49
C PRO A 344 -26.90 11.68 7.14
N LYS A 345 -28.24 11.68 7.28
CA LYS A 345 -29.03 10.58 7.89
C LYS A 345 -28.69 9.19 7.33
N ARG A 346 -28.32 9.08 6.05
CA ARG A 346 -27.92 7.80 5.42
C ARG A 346 -26.54 7.34 5.86
N LEU A 347 -25.62 8.27 6.07
CA LEU A 347 -24.21 8.02 6.37
C LEU A 347 -23.90 8.09 7.87
N THR A 348 -24.73 8.73 8.70
CA THR A 348 -24.48 8.90 10.15
C THR A 348 -24.25 7.58 10.86
N ALA A 349 -24.98 6.52 10.47
CA ALA A 349 -24.80 5.20 11.06
C ALA A 349 -23.45 4.57 10.69
N ILE A 350 -22.96 4.81 9.46
CA ILE A 350 -21.71 4.28 8.92
C ILE A 350 -20.52 5.08 9.46
N PHE A 351 -20.64 6.41 9.51
CA PHE A 351 -19.57 7.33 9.91
C PHE A 351 -19.58 7.67 11.42
N ARG A 352 -20.43 7.01 12.21
CA ARG A 352 -20.55 7.25 13.65
C ARG A 352 -19.21 7.19 14.39
N ASN A 353 -18.32 6.28 13.97
CA ASN A 353 -17.02 6.03 14.57
C ASN A 353 -15.84 6.58 13.74
N LEU A 354 -16.12 7.30 12.65
CA LEU A 354 -15.11 7.81 11.73
C LEU A 354 -14.32 8.93 12.41
N THR A 355 -13.02 8.69 12.68
CA THR A 355 -12.15 9.66 13.36
C THR A 355 -11.23 10.39 12.41
N ASP A 356 -10.89 9.78 11.28
CA ASP A 356 -9.98 10.37 10.32
C ASP A 356 -10.50 10.25 8.88
N VAL A 357 -10.48 11.37 8.17
CA VAL A 357 -10.80 11.42 6.74
C VAL A 357 -9.65 12.08 6.00
N TYR A 358 -9.25 11.44 4.90
CA TYR A 358 -8.20 11.94 4.02
C TYR A 358 -8.70 11.95 2.57
N LEU A 359 -8.82 13.14 2.00
CA LEU A 359 -9.18 13.31 0.60
C LEU A 359 -7.94 13.74 -0.18
N PHE A 360 -7.53 12.95 -1.16
CA PHE A 360 -6.31 13.16 -1.95
C PHE A 360 -6.61 13.43 -3.41
N GLY A 361 -5.75 14.22 -4.06
CA GLY A 361 -5.85 14.46 -5.49
C GLY A 361 -7.14 15.19 -5.88
N ILE A 362 -7.67 16.04 -4.99
CA ILE A 362 -8.76 16.94 -5.34
C ILE A 362 -8.20 17.97 -6.31
N PHE A 363 -8.91 18.21 -7.42
CA PHE A 363 -8.49 19.22 -8.38
C PHE A 363 -8.62 20.62 -7.77
N PRO A 364 -7.61 21.51 -7.94
CA PRO A 364 -7.70 22.88 -7.45
C PRO A 364 -8.97 23.61 -7.92
N GLU A 365 -9.48 23.29 -9.11
CA GLU A 365 -10.67 23.90 -9.71
C GLU A 365 -11.97 23.52 -9.01
N CYS A 366 -12.01 22.37 -8.33
CA CYS A 366 -13.21 21.90 -7.65
C CYS A 366 -13.50 22.74 -6.40
N ASP A 367 -14.77 23.04 -6.19
CA ASP A 367 -15.25 23.55 -4.91
C ASP A 367 -15.00 22.51 -3.81
N LEU A 368 -14.78 22.95 -2.57
CA LEU A 368 -14.54 22.07 -1.42
C LEU A 368 -15.77 21.94 -0.50
N SER A 369 -16.80 22.77 -0.68
CA SER A 369 -18.04 22.78 0.11
C SER A 369 -18.73 21.42 0.13
N TRP A 370 -18.66 20.65 -0.97
CA TRP A 370 -19.19 19.29 -1.00
C TRP A 370 -18.62 18.43 0.13
N THR A 371 -17.37 18.62 0.54
CA THR A 371 -16.76 17.83 1.62
C THR A 371 -17.44 18.04 2.99
N LEU A 372 -18.24 19.09 3.16
CA LEU A 372 -18.97 19.39 4.41
C LEU A 372 -20.06 18.35 4.72
N PHE A 373 -20.60 17.62 3.74
CA PHE A 373 -21.55 16.53 4.02
C PHE A 373 -20.89 15.45 4.91
N ILE A 374 -19.57 15.23 4.76
CA ILE A 374 -18.82 14.28 5.58
C ILE A 374 -18.71 14.78 7.02
N LEU A 375 -18.45 16.08 7.21
CA LEU A 375 -18.44 16.68 8.55
C LEU A 375 -19.80 16.51 9.23
N GLU A 376 -20.89 16.75 8.51
CA GLU A 376 -22.25 16.60 9.04
C GLU A 376 -22.61 15.14 9.35
N ALA A 377 -22.14 14.19 8.54
CA ALA A 377 -22.39 12.77 8.74
C ALA A 377 -21.47 12.11 9.79
N ALA A 378 -20.29 12.65 10.08
CA ALA A 378 -19.26 12.04 10.93
C ALA A 378 -19.08 12.77 12.28
N PRO A 379 -19.92 12.50 13.29
CA PRO A 379 -19.88 13.22 14.57
C PRO A 379 -18.60 12.97 15.40
N ALA A 380 -17.93 11.84 15.20
CA ALA A 380 -16.69 11.48 15.90
C ALA A 380 -15.41 11.99 15.21
N LEU A 381 -15.52 12.68 14.06
CA LEU A 381 -14.37 13.08 13.26
C LEU A 381 -13.42 13.98 14.05
N ARG A 382 -12.13 13.63 14.07
CA ARG A 382 -11.08 14.37 14.79
C ARG A 382 -10.10 15.03 13.85
N ASN A 383 -9.75 14.34 12.76
CA ASN A 383 -8.76 14.78 11.80
C ASN A 383 -9.39 14.80 10.40
N PHE A 384 -9.36 15.95 9.76
CA PHE A 384 -9.82 16.10 8.39
C PHE A 384 -8.70 16.65 7.52
N LYS A 385 -8.26 15.85 6.55
CA LYS A 385 -7.11 16.18 5.70
C LYS A 385 -7.52 16.23 4.24
N LEU A 386 -7.13 17.29 3.56
CA LEU A 386 -7.40 17.56 2.16
C LEU A 386 -6.08 17.77 1.43
N SER A 387 -5.93 17.19 0.25
CA SER A 387 -4.77 17.40 -0.61
C SER A 387 -5.25 17.81 -2.00
N ARG A 388 -4.79 19.00 -2.42
CA ARG A 388 -5.14 19.65 -3.69
C ARG A 388 -3.97 19.71 -4.67
N THR A 389 -2.94 18.90 -4.44
CA THR A 389 -1.68 18.95 -5.20
C THR A 389 -1.87 18.48 -6.64
N ARG A 390 -1.27 19.22 -7.59
CA ARG A 390 -1.12 18.83 -9.01
C ARG A 390 0.31 18.34 -9.21
N HIS A 391 0.51 17.22 -9.86
CA HIS A 391 1.87 16.75 -10.13
C HIS A 391 2.40 17.43 -11.40
N THR A 392 3.28 18.42 -11.25
CA THR A 392 3.91 19.18 -12.36
C THR A 392 4.66 18.32 -13.39
N CYS A 393 4.92 17.05 -13.08
CA CYS A 393 5.68 16.12 -13.93
C CYS A 393 4.86 15.41 -15.03
N GLY A 394 3.57 15.72 -15.20
CA GLY A 394 2.81 15.36 -16.40
C GLY A 394 2.88 16.48 -17.43
N LYS A 395 3.09 16.18 -18.72
CA LYS A 395 2.92 17.16 -19.81
C LYS A 395 1.64 17.97 -19.56
N LYS A 396 1.66 19.29 -19.86
CA LYS A 396 0.50 20.21 -19.85
C LYS A 396 -0.62 19.71 -20.77
N LEU A 397 -1.32 18.66 -20.38
CA LEU A 397 -2.27 17.95 -21.24
C LEU A 397 -3.71 18.08 -20.74
N TYR A 398 -3.95 18.89 -19.70
CA TYR A 398 -5.27 19.05 -19.11
C TYR A 398 -5.47 20.49 -18.63
N ASP A 399 -5.61 21.42 -19.59
CA ASP A 399 -6.04 22.80 -19.33
C ASP A 399 -7.51 23.04 -19.75
N THR A 400 -8.24 22.00 -20.14
CA THR A 400 -9.60 22.12 -20.71
C THR A 400 -10.65 21.22 -20.03
N ALA A 401 -10.46 20.89 -18.76
CA ALA A 401 -11.46 20.13 -18.02
C ALA A 401 -12.68 20.99 -17.67
N GLU A 402 -13.86 20.62 -18.17
CA GLU A 402 -15.12 21.25 -17.75
C GLU A 402 -15.39 20.98 -16.26
N LYS A 403 -15.90 22.01 -15.59
CA LYS A 403 -16.14 22.05 -14.15
C LYS A 403 -17.35 21.19 -13.80
N THR A 404 -17.17 20.19 -12.94
CA THR A 404 -18.29 19.65 -12.15
C THR A 404 -18.25 20.31 -10.78
N ASN A 405 -18.95 21.43 -10.65
CA ASN A 405 -19.14 22.10 -9.37
C ASN A 405 -20.22 21.36 -8.58
N VAL A 406 -19.82 20.33 -7.86
CA VAL A 406 -20.67 19.74 -6.83
C VAL A 406 -20.67 20.71 -5.65
N VAL A 407 -21.79 21.40 -5.44
CA VAL A 407 -21.98 22.33 -4.32
C VAL A 407 -22.79 21.64 -3.24
N TRP A 408 -22.40 21.82 -1.98
CA TRP A 408 -23.17 21.33 -0.84
C TRP A 408 -23.35 22.44 0.18
N GLU A 409 -24.61 22.66 0.56
CA GLU A 409 -24.96 23.58 1.63
C GLU A 409 -25.18 22.78 2.92
N PRO A 410 -24.34 22.95 3.94
CA PRO A 410 -24.53 22.26 5.21
C PRO A 410 -25.78 22.78 5.92
N SER A 411 -26.36 21.95 6.80
CA SER A 411 -27.44 22.42 7.68
C SER A 411 -27.01 23.65 8.48
N LYS A 412 -27.89 24.65 8.59
CA LYS A 412 -27.64 25.87 9.39
C LYS A 412 -27.37 25.56 10.87
N ASP A 413 -27.88 24.43 11.36
CA ASP A 413 -27.70 23.97 12.73
C ASP A 413 -26.47 23.06 12.90
N LEU A 414 -25.68 22.84 11.84
CA LEU A 414 -24.49 22.00 11.91
C LEU A 414 -23.49 22.58 12.92
N LYS A 415 -23.29 21.85 14.02
CA LYS A 415 -22.26 22.13 15.03
C LYS A 415 -21.41 20.89 15.24
N HIS A 416 -20.23 20.88 14.64
CA HIS A 416 -19.25 19.82 14.85
C HIS A 416 -18.44 20.06 16.12
N LEU A 417 -18.50 19.09 17.04
CA LEU A 417 -17.95 19.23 18.39
C LEU A 417 -16.60 18.52 18.58
N ASN A 418 -16.15 17.72 17.62
CA ASN A 418 -15.01 16.80 17.83
C ASN A 418 -13.83 17.01 16.88
N LEU A 419 -14.00 17.78 15.79
CA LEU A 419 -12.92 18.05 14.86
C LEU A 419 -11.85 18.89 15.55
N LYS A 420 -10.62 18.38 15.59
CA LYS A 420 -9.47 19.01 16.25
C LYS A 420 -8.47 19.57 15.25
N LEU A 421 -8.30 18.89 14.11
CA LEU A 421 -7.32 19.24 13.08
C LEU A 421 -7.98 19.30 11.71
N LEU A 422 -7.85 20.46 11.05
CA LEU A 422 -8.03 20.60 9.60
C LEU A 422 -6.64 20.75 8.96
N MET A 423 -6.28 19.88 8.03
CA MET A 423 -5.02 19.97 7.27
C MET A 423 -5.30 20.10 5.78
N MET A 424 -4.65 21.05 5.13
CA MET A 424 -4.70 21.22 3.67
C MET A 424 -3.29 21.16 3.10
N LEU A 425 -3.05 20.23 2.17
CA LEU A 425 -1.80 20.10 1.40
C LEU A 425 -2.01 20.67 0.00
N GLY A 426 -0.99 21.34 -0.55
CA GLY A 426 -1.13 22.08 -1.82
C GLY A 426 -2.00 23.31 -1.67
N PHE A 427 -1.84 24.03 -0.55
CA PHE A 427 -2.51 25.28 -0.30
C PHE A 427 -1.98 26.38 -1.23
N GLU A 428 -2.89 27.05 -1.93
CA GLU A 428 -2.64 28.25 -2.73
C GLU A 428 -3.53 29.38 -2.17
N GLU A 429 -3.06 30.63 -2.22
CA GLU A 429 -3.84 31.78 -1.75
C GLU A 429 -5.00 32.09 -2.71
N GLU A 430 -6.08 31.33 -2.57
CA GLU A 430 -7.29 31.48 -3.36
C GLU A 430 -8.46 31.87 -2.44
N VAL A 431 -9.28 32.82 -2.89
CA VAL A 431 -10.46 33.30 -2.16
C VAL A 431 -11.40 32.12 -1.82
N LYS A 432 -11.60 31.18 -2.75
CA LYS A 432 -12.44 29.98 -2.54
C LYS A 432 -11.94 29.08 -1.40
N VAL A 433 -10.63 28.95 -1.23
CA VAL A 433 -10.03 28.14 -0.16
C VAL A 433 -10.19 28.82 1.19
N THR A 434 -9.93 30.13 1.22
CA THR A 434 -10.13 30.95 2.43
C THR A 434 -11.58 30.93 2.87
N ASN A 435 -12.54 31.06 1.93
CA ASN A 435 -13.97 30.97 2.20
C ASN A 435 -14.36 29.58 2.72
N TYR A 436 -13.83 28.51 2.13
CA TYR A 436 -14.04 27.15 2.65
C TYR A 436 -13.53 26.99 4.10
N ILE A 437 -12.33 27.47 4.41
CA ILE A 437 -11.78 27.40 5.78
C ILE A 437 -12.70 28.17 6.74
N ARG A 438 -13.17 29.37 6.38
CA ARG A 438 -14.13 30.14 7.18
C ARG A 438 -15.43 29.39 7.40
N LEU A 439 -15.97 28.74 6.35
CA LEU A 439 -17.16 27.90 6.46
C LEU A 439 -16.93 26.75 7.46
N VAL A 440 -15.78 26.08 7.42
CA VAL A 440 -15.45 25.04 8.41
C VAL A 440 -15.35 25.63 9.82
N MET A 441 -14.67 26.77 9.99
CA MET A 441 -14.52 27.44 11.30
C MET A 441 -15.88 27.86 11.89
N ALA A 442 -16.84 28.28 11.06
CA ALA A 442 -18.17 28.66 11.51
C ALA A 442 -18.97 27.47 12.07
N HIS A 443 -18.79 26.26 11.51
CA HIS A 443 -19.53 25.07 11.90
C HIS A 443 -18.79 24.19 12.92
N VAL A 444 -17.49 24.40 13.15
CA VAL A 444 -16.67 23.57 14.06
C VAL A 444 -16.33 24.34 15.33
N VAL A 445 -16.92 23.90 16.45
CA VAL A 445 -16.83 24.60 17.74
C VAL A 445 -15.49 24.38 18.44
N ARG A 446 -14.90 23.17 18.32
CA ARG A 446 -13.72 22.75 19.10
C ARG A 446 -12.46 22.54 18.26
N LEU A 447 -12.37 23.26 17.15
CA LEU A 447 -11.20 23.23 16.26
C LEU A 447 -9.97 23.72 17.02
N LYS A 448 -8.92 22.90 17.06
CA LYS A 448 -7.68 23.23 17.80
C LYS A 448 -6.58 23.74 16.88
N ARG A 449 -6.46 23.15 15.69
CA ARG A 449 -5.36 23.39 14.75
C ARG A 449 -5.86 23.42 13.31
N ILE A 450 -5.38 24.39 12.55
CA ILE A 450 -5.49 24.45 11.10
C ILE A 450 -4.06 24.45 10.56
N GLU A 451 -3.76 23.51 9.66
CA GLU A 451 -2.46 23.38 9.03
C GLU A 451 -2.58 23.53 7.53
N LEU A 452 -1.93 24.54 6.98
CA LEU A 452 -1.90 24.85 5.56
C LEU A 452 -0.47 24.65 5.08
N HIS A 453 -0.26 23.59 4.31
CA HIS A 453 1.04 23.26 3.74
C HIS A 453 1.02 23.57 2.25
N GLY A 454 2.10 24.19 1.76
CA GLY A 454 2.34 24.36 0.33
C GLY A 454 2.45 23.02 -0.43
N GLU A 455 2.83 23.11 -1.71
CA GLU A 455 3.09 21.93 -2.54
C GLU A 455 4.51 21.40 -2.26
N ASP A 456 4.63 20.12 -1.90
CA ASP A 456 5.94 19.48 -1.75
C ASP A 456 6.60 19.30 -3.14
N PRO A 457 7.90 19.59 -3.29
CA PRO A 457 8.59 19.40 -4.55
C PRO A 457 8.57 17.92 -4.97
N CYS A 458 8.25 17.69 -6.24
CA CYS A 458 8.34 16.37 -6.82
C CYS A 458 9.79 15.88 -6.77
N LYS A 459 10.05 14.85 -5.98
CA LYS A 459 11.36 14.22 -5.87
C LYS A 459 11.84 13.61 -7.22
N GLU A 460 10.98 13.49 -8.27
CA GLU A 460 11.30 12.77 -9.54
C GLU A 460 12.05 13.65 -10.51
N CYS A 461 11.55 14.88 -10.65
CA CYS A 461 11.88 15.73 -11.78
C CYS A 461 12.42 17.07 -11.36
N ASN A 462 12.67 17.28 -10.06
CA ASN A 462 13.13 18.54 -9.49
C ASN A 462 12.29 19.75 -9.97
N ALA A 463 11.09 19.49 -10.49
CA ALA A 463 10.21 20.48 -11.08
C ALA A 463 9.44 21.13 -9.95
N ILE A 464 10.04 22.16 -9.38
CA ILE A 464 9.31 23.22 -8.70
C ILE A 464 8.52 23.93 -9.81
N ASP A 465 7.20 24.04 -9.71
CA ASP A 465 6.53 25.09 -10.50
C ASP A 465 7.01 26.42 -9.92
N PRO A 466 7.82 27.22 -10.65
CA PRO A 466 8.37 28.47 -10.13
C PRO A 466 7.27 29.49 -9.83
N ARG A 467 6.01 29.24 -10.22
CA ARG A 467 4.84 30.05 -9.84
C ARG A 467 4.23 29.68 -8.49
N ARG A 468 4.58 28.52 -7.92
CA ARG A 468 3.92 27.93 -6.73
C ARG A 468 4.82 27.86 -5.50
N SER A 469 6.03 28.39 -5.58
CA SER A 469 6.97 28.39 -4.47
C SER A 469 6.68 29.51 -3.47
N GLN A 470 6.28 29.09 -2.26
CA GLN A 470 6.24 29.83 -1.00
C GLN A 470 5.26 31.01 -0.96
N VAL A 471 4.19 30.83 -0.19
CA VAL A 471 3.46 31.96 0.41
C VAL A 471 4.49 32.74 1.24
N ASP A 472 4.83 33.95 0.83
CA ASP A 472 5.78 34.81 1.54
C ASP A 472 5.26 35.16 2.96
N GLU A 473 6.11 35.67 3.83
CA GLU A 473 5.75 35.93 5.22
C GLU A 473 4.67 37.02 5.39
N ALA A 474 4.56 37.96 4.45
CA ALA A 474 3.51 38.98 4.44
C ALA A 474 2.16 38.38 4.01
N SER A 475 2.16 37.54 2.98
CA SER A 475 1.01 36.77 2.51
C SER A 475 0.52 35.78 3.60
N ARG A 476 1.43 35.11 4.33
CA ARG A 476 1.07 34.28 5.50
C ARG A 476 0.38 35.10 6.59
N ARG A 477 0.86 36.31 6.85
CA ARG A 477 0.25 37.23 7.83
C ARG A 477 -1.13 37.68 7.37
N GLN A 478 -1.27 38.11 6.12
CA GLN A 478 -2.55 38.55 5.56
C GLN A 478 -3.60 37.43 5.54
N ILE A 479 -3.23 36.20 5.21
CA ILE A 479 -4.14 35.04 5.23
C ILE A 479 -4.58 34.74 6.67
N LYS A 480 -3.65 34.77 7.64
CA LYS A 480 -4.00 34.61 9.05
C LYS A 480 -4.96 35.69 9.50
N GLU A 481 -4.68 36.96 9.21
CA GLU A 481 -5.55 38.10 9.52
C GLU A 481 -6.95 37.92 8.92
N ARG A 482 -7.04 37.57 7.63
CA ARG A 482 -8.32 37.32 6.95
C ARG A 482 -9.11 36.17 7.59
N LEU A 483 -8.44 35.12 8.08
CA LEU A 483 -9.10 34.00 8.74
C LEU A 483 -9.52 34.34 10.18
N THR A 484 -8.83 35.29 10.84
CA THR A 484 -9.12 35.70 12.22
C THR A 484 -10.07 36.90 12.33
N LEU A 485 -10.14 37.79 11.34
CA LEU A 485 -10.83 39.08 11.44
C LEU A 485 -12.33 38.98 11.77
N GLU A 486 -12.95 37.83 11.49
CA GLU A 486 -14.39 37.60 11.66
C GLU A 486 -14.71 36.26 12.34
N SER A 487 -13.70 35.56 12.88
CA SER A 487 -13.90 34.25 13.48
C SER A 487 -13.82 34.28 15.00
N SER A 488 -14.81 33.68 15.66
CA SER A 488 -14.79 33.37 17.10
C SER A 488 -13.92 32.15 17.45
N SER A 489 -13.26 31.53 16.46
CA SER A 489 -12.47 30.31 16.64
C SER A 489 -11.10 30.60 17.26
N SER A 490 -10.75 29.89 18.33
CA SER A 490 -9.43 29.93 18.98
C SER A 490 -8.39 28.99 18.33
N ALA A 491 -8.67 28.48 17.13
CA ALA A 491 -7.82 27.49 16.48
C ALA A 491 -6.44 28.07 16.12
N LYS A 492 -5.37 27.33 16.44
CA LYS A 492 -4.00 27.69 16.04
C LYS A 492 -3.83 27.47 14.53
N ILE A 493 -3.57 28.54 13.79
CA ILE A 493 -3.32 28.49 12.33
C ILE A 493 -1.81 28.42 12.07
N ILE A 494 -1.39 27.32 11.43
CA ILE A 494 -0.01 27.07 11.00
C ILE A 494 0.00 27.09 9.48
N ILE A 495 0.85 27.94 8.89
CA ILE A 495 1.09 28.01 7.45
C ILE A 495 2.57 27.69 7.24
N CYS A 496 2.85 26.57 6.57
CA CYS A 496 4.19 26.01 6.39
C CYS A 496 4.79 26.41 5.05
#